data_AF-A0A437RCV7-F1
#
_entry.id   AF-A0A437RCV7-F1
#
_cell.length_a   1.000
_cell.length_b   1.000
_cell.length_c   1.000
_cell.angle_alpha   90.00
_cell.angle_beta   90.00
_cell.angle_gamma   90.00
#
_symmetry.space_group_name_H-M   'P 1'
#
loop_
_entity.id
_entity.type
_entity.pdbx_description
1 polymer ?
#
loop_
_entity_poly.entity_id
_entity_poly.type
_entity_poly.pdbx_seq_one_letter_code
_entity_poly.pdbx_strand_id
1 'polypeptide(L)'
;MNRRFLLVTAGAAVLGLGAGLGACALLPAPRSLSFSQAEVQALVARQFPQQRTLLEVFDVTAEVPRLQLLAERNRVAAEVPLRVRERLLSGRWQGRLRFEAALRWEPADQTVRLAQVQVQELRADEPSALSAAAVERLGAALARRMLEDSTLYRLEGEQAARLQRLGVVPDAVAVTAEGLEVRLKPLPAR
;
A
#
# COMPACT_ATOMS: atom_id res chain seq x y z
N MET A 1 11.35 6.97 88.43
CA MET A 1 10.89 7.75 87.27
C MET A 1 11.56 7.18 86.02
N ASN A 2 10.77 6.50 85.18
CA ASN A 2 10.88 6.30 83.72
C ASN A 2 12.18 6.76 83.00
N ARG A 3 12.80 6.08 82.02
CA ARG A 3 12.42 4.96 81.11
C ARG A 3 13.68 4.61 80.27
N ARG A 4 13.89 3.30 80.04
CA ARG A 4 14.27 2.63 78.76
C ARG A 4 15.59 2.98 78.04
N PHE A 5 16.39 1.95 77.71
CA PHE A 5 16.85 1.59 76.34
C PHE A 5 17.76 0.33 76.44
N LEU A 6 17.26 -0.89 76.27
CA LEU A 6 17.12 -1.70 75.03
C LEU A 6 18.42 -2.01 74.27
N LEU A 7 19.00 -3.13 74.68
CA LEU A 7 19.54 -4.30 73.94
C LEU A 7 20.46 -4.12 72.72
N VAL A 8 21.63 -4.73 72.94
CA VAL A 8 22.82 -4.98 72.11
C VAL A 8 22.58 -6.01 70.99
N THR A 9 23.03 -5.60 69.79
CA THR A 9 23.58 -6.28 68.59
C THR A 9 23.59 -7.81 68.41
N ALA A 10 23.34 -8.23 67.15
CA ALA A 10 24.05 -9.22 66.29
C ALA A 10 23.00 -9.96 65.44
N GLY A 11 23.05 -10.15 64.11
CA GLY A 11 24.13 -10.17 63.14
C GLY A 11 23.81 -11.34 62.19
N ALA A 12 23.56 -11.09 60.90
CA ALA A 12 23.70 -12.06 59.79
C ALA A 12 23.26 -11.39 58.47
N ALA A 13 24.24 -10.99 57.68
CA ALA A 13 24.06 -10.57 56.30
C ALA A 13 23.78 -11.80 55.42
N VAL A 14 22.67 -11.78 54.67
CA VAL A 14 22.47 -12.66 53.51
C VAL A 14 22.30 -11.76 52.29
N LEU A 15 23.41 -11.61 51.56
CA LEU A 15 23.46 -11.05 50.21
C LEU A 15 22.80 -12.04 49.25
N GLY A 16 21.50 -11.89 49.04
CA GLY A 16 20.79 -12.54 47.95
C GLY A 16 20.97 -11.76 46.65
N LEU A 17 22.05 -12.04 45.91
CA LEU A 17 22.18 -11.68 44.49
C LEU A 17 21.12 -12.46 43.69
N GLY A 18 19.93 -11.88 43.54
CA GLY A 18 18.95 -12.28 42.55
C GLY A 18 19.20 -11.54 41.24
N ALA A 19 20.12 -12.05 40.42
CA ALA A 19 20.28 -11.62 39.04
C ALA A 19 19.00 -11.95 38.25
N GLY A 20 18.07 -10.98 38.21
CA GLY A 20 16.97 -11.00 37.27
C GLY A 20 17.53 -10.86 35.87
N LEU A 21 17.76 -12.00 35.21
CA LEU A 21 17.98 -12.06 33.77
C LEU A 21 16.79 -11.35 33.11
N GLY A 22 17.05 -10.15 32.61
CA GLY A 22 16.16 -9.45 31.70
C GLY A 22 16.04 -10.29 30.43
N ALA A 23 15.12 -11.25 30.45
CA ALA A 23 14.56 -11.82 29.25
C ALA A 23 13.74 -10.70 28.60
N CYS A 24 14.42 -9.78 27.91
CA CYS A 24 13.78 -8.95 26.90
C CYS A 24 13.17 -9.95 25.93
N ALA A 25 11.86 -10.13 26.03
CA ALA A 25 11.07 -10.98 25.18
C ALA A 25 11.46 -10.69 23.73
N LEU A 26 12.23 -11.61 23.15
CA LEU A 26 12.44 -11.76 21.72
C LEU A 26 11.09 -12.18 21.15
N LEU A 27 10.14 -11.25 21.07
CA LEU A 27 8.99 -11.43 20.22
C LEU A 27 9.56 -11.58 18.80
N PRO A 28 9.28 -12.70 18.11
CA PRO A 28 9.78 -12.90 16.77
C PRO A 28 9.29 -11.74 15.90
N ALA A 29 10.23 -11.06 15.25
CA ALA A 29 9.90 -9.97 14.34
C ALA A 29 8.92 -10.48 13.26
N PRO A 30 7.90 -9.68 12.90
CA PRO A 30 6.97 -10.08 11.85
C PRO A 30 7.75 -10.33 10.55
N ARG A 31 7.36 -11.38 9.83
CA ARG A 31 7.97 -11.73 8.54
C ARG A 31 7.32 -11.00 7.37
N SER A 32 6.10 -10.52 7.55
CA SER A 32 5.35 -9.80 6.53
C SER A 32 4.26 -8.91 7.12
N LEU A 33 3.79 -7.96 6.30
CA LEU A 33 2.55 -7.21 6.49
C LEU A 33 1.53 -7.75 5.50
N SER A 34 0.43 -8.30 5.99
CA SER A 34 -0.64 -8.85 5.16
C SER A 34 -1.86 -7.92 5.15
N PHE A 35 -2.45 -7.74 3.97
CA PHE A 35 -3.68 -6.99 3.77
C PHE A 35 -4.66 -7.90 3.02
N SER A 36 -5.84 -8.14 3.56
CA SER A 36 -6.90 -8.87 2.87
C SER A 36 -7.36 -8.16 1.60
N GLN A 37 -7.98 -8.88 0.66
CA GLN A 37 -8.58 -8.26 -0.53
C GLN A 37 -9.52 -7.10 -0.20
N ALA A 38 -10.33 -7.24 0.85
CA ALA A 38 -11.25 -6.19 1.28
C ALA A 38 -10.51 -4.93 1.78
N GLU A 39 -9.44 -5.10 2.55
CA GLU A 39 -8.60 -3.98 3.01
C GLU A 39 -7.91 -3.29 1.83
N VAL A 40 -7.39 -4.05 0.87
CA VAL A 40 -6.76 -3.51 -0.34
C VAL A 40 -7.76 -2.72 -1.17
N GLN A 41 -8.97 -3.25 -1.37
CA GLN A 41 -10.07 -2.54 -2.04
C GLN A 41 -10.45 -1.25 -1.30
N ALA A 42 -10.47 -1.27 0.03
CA ALA A 42 -10.75 -0.08 0.84
C ALA A 42 -9.64 0.97 0.76
N LEU A 43 -8.37 0.55 0.78
CA LEU A 43 -7.21 1.44 0.61
C LEU A 43 -7.23 2.16 -0.74
N VAL A 44 -7.57 1.43 -1.80
CA VAL A 44 -7.71 2.02 -3.13
C VAL A 44 -8.94 2.92 -3.18
N ALA A 45 -10.09 2.50 -2.66
CA ALA A 45 -11.31 3.31 -2.69
C ALA A 45 -11.14 4.71 -2.05
N ARG A 46 -10.29 4.86 -1.03
CA ARG A 46 -9.99 6.15 -0.37
C ARG A 46 -9.33 7.17 -1.31
N GLN A 47 -8.71 6.72 -2.39
CA GLN A 47 -7.98 7.57 -3.33
C GLN A 47 -8.86 8.03 -4.50
N PHE A 48 -10.11 7.57 -4.55
CA PHE A 48 -11.05 7.82 -5.65
C PHE A 48 -12.30 8.56 -5.13
N PRO A 49 -13.01 9.30 -5.99
CA PRO A 49 -12.74 9.49 -7.43
C PRO A 49 -11.50 10.34 -7.70
N GLN A 50 -10.82 10.09 -8.82
CA GLN A 50 -9.68 10.88 -9.27
C GLN A 50 -10.02 11.68 -10.52
N GLN A 51 -9.79 12.99 -10.48
CA GLN A 51 -9.99 13.87 -11.62
C GLN A 51 -8.64 14.26 -12.23
N ARG A 52 -8.54 14.14 -13.55
CA ARG A 52 -7.36 14.49 -14.33
C ARG A 52 -7.77 15.21 -15.60
N THR A 53 -7.13 16.35 -15.86
CA THR A 53 -7.25 17.02 -17.16
C THR A 53 -6.19 16.44 -18.09
N LEU A 54 -6.63 15.89 -19.21
CA LEU A 54 -5.78 15.31 -20.25
C LEU A 54 -5.79 16.19 -21.48
N LEU A 55 -4.58 16.49 -21.99
CA LEU A 55 -4.36 17.27 -23.22
C LEU A 55 -4.99 18.66 -23.20
N GLU A 56 -5.37 19.18 -22.03
CA GLU A 56 -6.13 20.43 -21.84
C GLU A 56 -7.53 20.45 -22.48
N VAL A 57 -7.98 19.32 -23.06
CA VAL A 57 -9.27 19.20 -23.76
C VAL A 57 -10.24 18.31 -23.00
N PHE A 58 -9.76 17.30 -22.29
CA PHE A 58 -10.62 16.32 -21.62
C PHE A 58 -10.44 16.38 -20.11
N ASP A 59 -11.53 16.56 -19.37
CA ASP A 59 -11.55 16.29 -17.94
C ASP A 59 -12.07 14.88 -17.73
N VAL A 60 -11.18 14.00 -17.28
CA VAL A 60 -11.44 12.58 -17.02
C VAL A 60 -11.58 12.37 -15.52
N THR A 61 -12.70 11.83 -15.10
CA THR A 61 -12.95 11.34 -13.74
C THR A 61 -12.87 9.82 -13.75
N ALA A 62 -11.88 9.26 -13.06
CA ALA A 62 -11.84 7.85 -12.75
C ALA A 62 -12.63 7.60 -11.47
N GLU A 63 -13.60 6.69 -11.54
CA GLU A 63 -14.41 6.24 -10.40
C GLU A 63 -13.67 5.18 -9.57
N VAL A 64 -14.25 4.83 -8.43
CA VAL A 64 -13.73 3.77 -7.56
C VAL A 64 -13.56 2.47 -8.37
N PRO A 65 -12.32 1.97 -8.51
CA PRO A 65 -12.06 0.78 -9.29
C PRO A 65 -12.47 -0.48 -8.53
N ARG A 66 -12.85 -1.53 -9.26
CA ARG A 66 -13.06 -2.87 -8.71
C ARG A 66 -11.79 -3.69 -8.91
N LEU A 67 -11.17 -4.12 -7.81
CA LEU A 67 -9.94 -4.91 -7.82
C LEU A 67 -10.21 -6.40 -7.78
N GLN A 68 -9.38 -7.14 -8.50
CA GLN A 68 -9.30 -8.59 -8.45
C GLN A 68 -7.83 -9.01 -8.29
N LEU A 69 -7.57 -9.93 -7.37
CA LEU A 69 -6.24 -10.49 -7.16
C LEU A 69 -6.03 -11.67 -8.12
N LEU A 70 -4.90 -11.66 -8.82
CA LEU A 70 -4.47 -12.73 -9.73
C LEU A 70 -3.19 -13.37 -9.15
N ALA A 71 -3.38 -14.18 -8.11
CA ALA A 71 -2.29 -14.73 -7.30
C ALA A 71 -1.33 -15.60 -8.13
N GLU A 72 -1.87 -16.40 -9.05
CA GLU A 72 -1.12 -17.31 -9.93
C GLU A 72 -0.13 -16.56 -10.84
N ARG A 73 -0.42 -15.28 -11.10
CA ARG A 73 0.39 -14.40 -11.93
C ARG A 73 1.16 -13.36 -11.11
N ASN A 74 0.99 -13.34 -9.79
CA ASN A 74 1.48 -12.29 -8.90
C ASN A 74 1.07 -10.87 -9.39
N ARG A 75 -0.21 -10.71 -9.76
CA ARG A 75 -0.74 -9.48 -10.38
C ARG A 75 -2.06 -9.06 -9.78
N VAL A 76 -2.41 -7.79 -9.96
CA VAL A 76 -3.75 -7.26 -9.70
C VAL A 76 -4.41 -6.90 -11.02
N ALA A 77 -5.69 -7.19 -11.14
CA ALA A 77 -6.55 -6.68 -12.19
C ALA A 77 -7.47 -5.61 -11.61
N ALA A 78 -7.78 -4.60 -12.42
CA ALA A 78 -8.70 -3.56 -12.04
C ALA A 78 -9.62 -3.21 -13.20
N GLU A 79 -10.90 -2.98 -12.89
CA GLU A 79 -11.86 -2.34 -13.77
C GLU A 79 -12.22 -0.97 -13.21
N VAL A 80 -12.02 0.06 -14.03
CA VAL A 80 -12.18 1.47 -13.64
C VAL A 80 -13.25 2.11 -14.54
N PRO A 81 -14.43 2.45 -14.00
CA PRO A 81 -15.38 3.29 -14.71
C PRO A 81 -14.81 4.70 -14.88
N LEU A 82 -15.00 5.29 -16.06
CA LEU A 82 -14.53 6.62 -16.42
C LEU A 82 -15.73 7.50 -16.78
N ARG A 83 -15.72 8.74 -16.33
CA ARG A 83 -16.59 9.81 -16.83
C ARG A 83 -15.71 10.87 -17.50
N VAL A 84 -16.01 11.21 -18.74
CA VAL A 84 -15.22 12.16 -19.51
C VAL A 84 -16.09 13.34 -19.91
N ARG A 85 -15.54 14.53 -19.72
CA ARG A 85 -16.13 15.80 -20.15
C ARG A 85 -15.16 16.50 -21.09
N GLU A 86 -15.67 16.93 -22.22
CA GLU A 86 -14.93 17.77 -23.16
C GLU A 86 -15.00 19.23 -22.65
N ARG A 87 -13.86 19.94 -22.71
CA ARG A 87 -13.75 21.33 -22.22
C ARG A 87 -14.09 22.32 -23.31
N LEU A 88 -13.57 22.07 -24.52
CA LEU A 88 -13.79 22.91 -25.69
C LEU A 88 -15.15 22.65 -26.34
N LEU A 89 -15.64 21.42 -26.18
CA LEU A 89 -16.91 20.96 -26.73
C LEU A 89 -17.81 20.62 -25.54
N SER A 90 -19.12 20.85 -25.64
CA SER A 90 -20.07 20.54 -24.55
C SER A 90 -20.35 19.03 -24.39
N GLY A 91 -19.49 18.18 -24.97
CA GLY A 91 -19.61 16.73 -24.99
C GLY A 91 -19.33 16.08 -23.63
N ARG A 92 -20.05 15.00 -23.35
CA ARG A 92 -19.84 14.14 -22.18
C ARG A 92 -20.09 12.70 -22.57
N TRP A 93 -19.20 11.82 -22.14
CA TRP A 93 -19.31 10.39 -22.41
C TRP A 93 -18.73 9.57 -21.28
N GLN A 94 -19.03 8.28 -21.28
CA GLN A 94 -18.57 7.33 -20.28
C GLN A 94 -17.59 6.35 -20.90
N GLY A 95 -16.73 5.78 -20.08
CA GLY A 95 -15.83 4.76 -20.55
C GLY A 95 -15.51 3.76 -19.47
N ARG A 96 -14.75 2.75 -19.86
CA ARG A 96 -14.28 1.70 -18.96
C ARG A 96 -12.86 1.34 -19.31
N LEU A 97 -12.00 1.35 -18.31
CA LEU A 97 -10.62 0.91 -18.41
C LEU A 97 -10.45 -0.41 -17.65
N ARG A 98 -9.86 -1.41 -18.30
CA ARG A 98 -9.44 -2.67 -17.67
C ARG A 98 -7.94 -2.82 -17.84
N PHE A 99 -7.25 -3.10 -16.74
CA PHE A 99 -5.80 -3.31 -16.76
C PHE A 99 -5.38 -4.39 -15.77
N GLU A 100 -4.21 -4.97 -16.02
CA GLU A 100 -3.48 -5.83 -15.10
C GLU A 100 -2.13 -5.18 -14.77
N ALA A 101 -1.68 -5.27 -13.53
CA ALA A 101 -0.39 -4.74 -13.10
C ALA A 101 0.30 -5.69 -12.11
N ALA A 102 1.61 -5.77 -12.19
CA ALA A 102 2.42 -6.30 -11.10
C ALA A 102 2.52 -5.24 -9.98
N LEU A 103 2.97 -5.67 -8.80
CA LEU A 103 3.24 -4.77 -7.69
C LEU A 103 4.72 -4.80 -7.36
N ARG A 104 5.27 -3.63 -7.04
CA ARG A 104 6.66 -3.49 -6.56
C ARG A 104 6.70 -2.66 -5.29
N TRP A 105 7.65 -2.98 -4.42
CA TRP A 105 8.01 -2.11 -3.31
C TRP A 105 9.02 -1.06 -3.79
N GLU A 106 8.79 0.20 -3.43
CA GLU A 106 9.73 1.30 -3.64
C GLU A 106 10.34 1.70 -2.28
N PRO A 107 11.60 1.31 -2.02
CA PRO A 107 12.24 1.61 -0.75
C PRO A 107 12.52 3.11 -0.55
N ALA A 108 12.62 3.90 -1.62
CA ALA A 108 12.96 5.32 -1.53
C ALA A 108 11.90 6.15 -0.79
N ASP A 109 10.62 5.85 -0.98
CA ASP A 109 9.50 6.56 -0.34
C ASP A 109 8.53 5.63 0.41
N GLN A 110 8.92 4.37 0.61
CA GLN A 110 8.19 3.34 1.33
C GLN A 110 6.77 3.12 0.78
N THR A 111 6.66 2.97 -0.54
CA THR A 111 5.39 2.77 -1.23
C THR A 111 5.30 1.41 -1.93
N VAL A 112 4.09 0.88 -2.02
CA VAL A 112 3.72 -0.16 -2.99
C VAL A 112 3.24 0.55 -4.25
N ARG A 113 3.87 0.26 -5.38
CA ARG A 113 3.56 0.87 -6.68
C ARG A 113 3.13 -0.15 -7.70
N LEU A 114 2.28 0.28 -8.63
CA LEU A 114 1.98 -0.49 -9.83
C LEU A 114 3.22 -0.55 -10.72
N ALA A 115 3.46 -1.72 -11.30
CA ALA A 115 4.57 -1.97 -12.20
C ALA A 115 4.12 -2.86 -13.36
N GLN A 116 4.79 -2.76 -14.50
CA GLN A 116 4.51 -3.59 -15.68
C GLN A 116 3.02 -3.57 -16.04
N VAL A 117 2.45 -2.36 -16.13
CA VAL A 117 1.02 -2.16 -16.39
C VAL A 117 0.68 -2.61 -17.81
N GLN A 118 -0.34 -3.45 -17.91
CA GLN A 118 -0.90 -3.96 -19.15
C GLN A 118 -2.35 -3.51 -19.23
N VAL A 119 -2.66 -2.61 -20.15
CA VAL A 119 -4.05 -2.22 -20.43
C VAL A 119 -4.66 -3.30 -21.31
N GLN A 120 -5.66 -3.99 -20.77
CA GLN A 120 -6.36 -5.07 -21.46
C GLN A 120 -7.40 -4.50 -22.41
N GLU A 121 -8.08 -3.44 -21.97
CA GLU A 121 -9.16 -2.82 -22.72
C GLU A 121 -9.38 -1.38 -22.25
N LEU A 122 -9.65 -0.48 -23.20
CA LEU A 122 -10.31 0.78 -22.94
C LEU A 122 -11.49 0.88 -23.90
N ARG A 123 -12.68 1.12 -23.36
CA ARG A 123 -13.89 1.41 -24.14
C ARG A 123 -14.37 2.82 -23.89
N ALA A 124 -14.77 3.48 -24.97
CA ALA A 124 -15.45 4.77 -24.93
C ALA A 124 -16.87 4.61 -25.46
N ASP A 125 -17.85 4.89 -24.60
CA ASP A 125 -19.26 4.81 -24.94
C ASP A 125 -19.67 6.13 -25.64
N GLU A 126 -19.71 6.10 -26.98
CA GLU A 126 -20.15 7.21 -27.85
C GLU A 126 -19.36 8.53 -27.66
N PRO A 127 -18.05 8.57 -27.99
CA PRO A 127 -17.30 9.82 -27.93
C PRO A 127 -17.83 10.85 -28.94
N SER A 128 -18.04 12.08 -28.48
CA SER A 128 -18.75 13.12 -29.24
C SER A 128 -17.96 13.74 -30.39
N ALA A 129 -16.63 13.78 -30.29
CA ALA A 129 -15.79 14.56 -31.20
C ALA A 129 -14.78 13.75 -32.00
N LEU A 130 -14.47 12.54 -31.55
CA LEU A 130 -13.39 11.71 -32.07
C LEU A 130 -13.91 10.31 -32.40
N SER A 131 -13.27 9.64 -33.35
CA SER A 131 -13.50 8.21 -33.57
C SER A 131 -13.26 7.43 -32.27
N ALA A 132 -14.20 6.56 -31.90
CA ALA A 132 -14.06 5.69 -30.74
C ALA A 132 -12.73 4.90 -30.76
N ALA A 133 -12.38 4.31 -31.89
CA ALA A 133 -11.12 3.59 -32.04
C ALA A 133 -9.87 4.47 -31.79
N ALA A 134 -9.91 5.74 -32.17
CA ALA A 134 -8.81 6.67 -31.92
C ALA A 134 -8.71 7.02 -30.43
N VAL A 135 -9.84 7.31 -29.78
CA VAL A 135 -9.93 7.56 -28.33
C VAL A 135 -9.43 6.36 -27.54
N GLU A 136 -9.87 5.15 -27.91
CA GLU A 136 -9.51 3.92 -27.23
C GLU A 136 -8.00 3.63 -27.31
N ARG A 137 -7.41 3.76 -28.51
CA ARG A 137 -5.96 3.52 -28.70
C ARG A 137 -5.10 4.54 -27.96
N LEU A 138 -5.42 5.83 -28.09
CA LEU A 138 -4.66 6.90 -27.43
C LEU A 138 -4.88 6.88 -25.92
N GLY A 139 -6.12 6.69 -25.49
CA GLY A 139 -6.51 6.57 -24.09
C GLY A 139 -5.81 5.40 -23.42
N ALA A 140 -5.76 4.22 -24.05
CA ALA A 140 -5.06 3.06 -23.51
C ALA A 140 -3.55 3.32 -23.35
N ALA A 141 -2.92 3.97 -24.33
CA ALA A 141 -1.51 4.32 -24.25
C ALA A 141 -1.22 5.32 -23.12
N LEU A 142 -2.07 6.34 -22.96
CA LEU A 142 -1.97 7.33 -21.88
C LEU A 142 -2.24 6.70 -20.51
N ALA A 143 -3.30 5.90 -20.38
CA ALA A 143 -3.67 5.23 -19.15
C ALA A 143 -2.54 4.34 -18.64
N ARG A 144 -1.92 3.54 -19.51
CA ARG A 144 -0.74 2.74 -19.17
C ARG A 144 0.38 3.61 -18.59
N ARG A 145 0.73 4.71 -19.26
CA ARG A 145 1.79 5.63 -18.81
C ARG A 145 1.48 6.28 -17.47
N MET A 146 0.21 6.63 -17.22
CA MET A 146 -0.20 7.27 -15.98
C MET A 146 -0.32 6.29 -14.81
N LEU A 147 -0.67 5.04 -15.09
CA LEU A 147 -0.78 3.99 -14.10
C LEU A 147 0.59 3.41 -13.72
N GLU A 148 1.53 3.37 -14.64
CA GLU A 148 2.91 2.94 -14.34
C GLU A 148 3.49 3.80 -13.21
N ASP A 149 4.09 3.15 -12.21
CA ASP A 149 4.63 3.77 -11.00
C ASP A 149 3.62 4.51 -10.10
N SER A 150 2.31 4.39 -10.36
CA SER A 150 1.30 4.93 -9.47
C SER A 150 1.30 4.22 -8.11
N THR A 151 1.11 4.99 -7.03
CA THR A 151 1.15 4.47 -5.66
C THR A 151 -0.19 3.81 -5.31
N LEU A 152 -0.14 2.56 -4.90
CA LEU A 152 -1.29 1.83 -4.36
C LEU A 152 -1.39 2.04 -2.85
N TYR A 153 -0.26 1.93 -2.14
CA TYR A 153 -0.20 2.05 -0.68
C TYR A 153 1.11 2.74 -0.27
N ARG A 154 1.06 3.50 0.81
CA ARG A 154 2.24 4.08 1.47
C ARG A 154 2.29 3.61 2.90
N LEU A 155 3.44 3.10 3.31
CA LEU A 155 3.67 2.78 4.71
C LEU A 155 3.80 4.07 5.51
N GLU A 156 3.03 4.18 6.58
CA GLU A 156 3.07 5.36 7.44
C GLU A 156 4.40 5.42 8.21
N GLY A 157 4.91 6.64 8.42
CA GLY A 157 6.21 6.86 9.04
C GLY A 157 6.34 6.26 10.45
N GLU A 158 5.28 6.32 11.26
CA GLU A 158 5.28 5.69 12.59
C GLU A 158 5.37 4.17 12.51
N GLN A 159 4.68 3.56 11.54
CA GLN A 159 4.70 2.11 11.33
C GLN A 159 6.06 1.67 10.77
N ALA A 160 6.64 2.43 9.86
CA ALA A 160 8.00 2.21 9.36
C ALA A 160 9.05 2.29 10.47
N ALA A 161 8.98 3.31 11.33
CA ALA A 161 9.88 3.45 12.48
C ALA A 161 9.73 2.30 13.48
N ARG A 162 8.51 1.75 13.64
CA ARG A 162 8.28 0.54 14.43
C ARG A 162 8.98 -0.68 13.84
N LEU A 163 8.89 -0.90 12.54
CA LEU A 163 9.56 -2.02 11.86
C LEU A 163 11.09 -1.92 11.98
N GLN A 164 11.64 -0.71 11.78
CA GLN A 164 13.08 -0.49 11.92
C GLN A 164 13.58 -0.76 13.34
N ARG A 165 12.80 -0.41 14.39
CA ARG A 165 13.12 -0.76 15.78
C ARG A 165 13.10 -2.27 16.03
N LEU A 166 12.32 -3.03 15.26
CA LEU A 166 12.31 -4.49 15.28
C LEU A 166 13.43 -5.11 14.41
N GLY A 167 14.30 -4.27 13.82
CA GLY A 167 15.40 -4.73 12.98
C GLY A 167 14.95 -5.27 11.62
N VAL A 168 13.77 -4.90 11.12
CA VAL A 168 13.24 -5.35 9.83
C VAL A 168 12.79 -4.18 8.96
N VAL A 169 12.84 -4.38 7.64
CA VAL A 169 12.37 -3.42 6.64
C VAL A 169 11.60 -4.14 5.54
N PRO A 170 10.60 -3.47 4.92
CA PRO A 170 9.96 -4.02 3.72
C PRO A 170 10.92 -4.21 2.55
N ASP A 171 10.67 -5.25 1.76
CA ASP A 171 11.53 -5.65 0.65
C ASP A 171 10.76 -5.90 -0.64
N ALA A 172 9.77 -6.79 -0.61
CA ALA A 172 9.05 -7.24 -1.79
C ALA A 172 7.56 -7.33 -1.52
N VAL A 173 6.76 -7.28 -2.58
CA VAL A 173 5.30 -7.42 -2.53
C VAL A 173 4.90 -8.68 -3.28
N ALA A 174 4.02 -9.46 -2.68
CA ALA A 174 3.38 -10.62 -3.29
C ALA A 174 1.86 -10.44 -3.28
N VAL A 175 1.23 -10.85 -4.37
CA VAL A 175 -0.22 -11.01 -4.47
C VAL A 175 -0.55 -12.46 -4.17
N THR A 176 -1.39 -12.70 -3.17
CA THR A 176 -1.87 -14.03 -2.77
C THR A 176 -3.37 -14.16 -3.03
N ALA A 177 -3.91 -15.36 -2.82
CA ALA A 177 -5.35 -15.59 -2.93
C ALA A 177 -6.12 -14.86 -1.82
N GLU A 178 -5.53 -14.68 -0.63
CA GLU A 178 -6.17 -13.95 0.47
C GLU A 178 -6.01 -12.42 0.35
N GLY A 179 -4.95 -11.95 -0.31
CA GLY A 179 -4.58 -10.55 -0.17
C GLY A 179 -3.26 -10.10 -0.80
N LEU A 180 -2.70 -9.03 -0.25
CA LEU A 180 -1.36 -8.54 -0.53
C LEU A 180 -0.45 -8.80 0.66
N GLU A 181 0.74 -9.31 0.40
CA GLU A 181 1.77 -9.55 1.41
C GLU A 181 3.01 -8.71 1.09
N VAL A 182 3.37 -7.81 2.01
CA VAL A 182 4.64 -7.08 1.95
C VAL A 182 5.64 -7.84 2.81
N ARG A 183 6.60 -8.50 2.17
CA ARG A 183 7.66 -9.26 2.83
C ARG A 183 8.65 -8.33 3.51
N LEU A 184 9.08 -8.73 4.69
CA LEU A 184 10.06 -8.01 5.49
C LEU A 184 11.39 -8.77 5.45
N LYS A 185 12.49 -8.04 5.39
CA LYS A 185 13.85 -8.57 5.52
C LYS A 185 14.56 -7.96 6.73
N PRO A 186 15.56 -8.64 7.30
CA PRO A 186 16.42 -8.05 8.32
C PRO A 186 17.10 -6.77 7.82
N LEU A 187 17.20 -5.77 8.69
CA LEU A 187 17.98 -4.58 8.44
C LEU A 187 19.47 -4.98 8.43
N PRO A 188 20.25 -4.61 7.41
CA PRO A 188 21.68 -4.93 7.38
C PRO A 188 22.38 -4.31 8.60
N ALA A 189 23.27 -5.09 9.22
CA ALA A 189 24.14 -4.58 10.28
C ALA A 189 25.04 -3.48 9.68
N ARG A 190 25.09 -2.31 10.35
CA ARG A 190 25.99 -1.21 9.99
C ARG A 190 27.41 -1.50 10.43
#